data_AF-A0A7S1F092-F1
#
_entry.id   AF-A0A7S1F092-F1
#
_cell.length_a   1.000
_cell.length_b   1.000
_cell.length_c   1.000
_cell.angle_alpha   90.00
_cell.angle_beta   90.00
_cell.angle_gamma   90.00
#
_symmetry.space_group_name_H-M   'P 1'
#
loop_
_entity.id
_entity.type
_entity.pdbx_description
1 polymer ?
#
loop_
_entity_poly.entity_id
_entity_poly.type
_entity_poly.pdbx_seq_one_letter_code
_entity_poly.pdbx_strand_id
1 'polypeptide(L)'
;FGSSRLQAHCGDSRTQAMLSKNVPRVSLRRAGLLSLAPAQASSCRHFSSAFKAEYEAHVQERAQIGLPPQVLTAKWASDVVALLKDPSSDSSLALDLIKTRVPPGVDDASYVKAAFLAAVSKGEVTTEHIDKKEAIRLLGEMLGGYNVAPLVVALDDPEVAPLAVEALSKTILMFDSKFDVEEKMKAGNAFAKQVMESWAEAGWFTSKPTVPEKYSL
;
A
#
# COMPACT_ATOMS: atom_id res chain seq x y z
N PHE A 1 -12.19 -64.88 -21.53
CA PHE A 1 -12.16 -63.40 -21.58
C PHE A 1 -11.27 -62.93 -20.42
N GLY A 2 -9.94 -62.97 -20.53
CA GLY A 2 -9.05 -61.92 -21.10
C GLY A 2 -8.92 -60.73 -20.13
N SER A 3 -7.78 -60.20 -19.69
CA SER A 3 -6.32 -60.43 -19.87
C SER A 3 -5.62 -59.65 -18.74
N SER A 4 -4.82 -60.25 -17.85
CA SER A 4 -3.33 -60.25 -17.77
C SER A 4 -2.65 -58.91 -18.15
N ARG A 5 -1.96 -58.18 -17.26
CA ARG A 5 -0.74 -58.43 -16.43
C ARG A 5 0.58 -58.06 -17.17
N LEU A 6 1.31 -57.11 -16.57
CA LEU A 6 2.77 -56.80 -16.53
C LEU A 6 3.72 -57.13 -17.70
N GLN A 7 4.58 -56.11 -17.92
CA GLN A 7 6.01 -56.14 -18.30
C GLN A 7 6.45 -56.72 -19.65
N ALA A 8 7.26 -55.92 -20.36
CA ALA A 8 8.23 -56.43 -21.33
C ALA A 8 9.52 -55.59 -21.31
N HIS A 9 10.62 -56.32 -21.25
CA HIS A 9 12.03 -55.96 -21.29
C HIS A 9 12.54 -55.68 -22.72
N CYS A 10 13.77 -55.14 -22.76
CA CYS A 10 14.91 -55.58 -23.60
C CYS A 10 15.30 -54.69 -24.79
N GLY A 11 16.62 -54.49 -24.97
CA GLY A 11 17.22 -53.99 -26.21
C GLY A 11 18.57 -53.29 -26.04
N ASP A 12 19.63 -54.06 -25.85
CA ASP A 12 21.05 -53.67 -25.87
C ASP A 12 21.57 -53.41 -27.30
N SER A 13 22.55 -52.51 -27.50
CA SER A 13 23.71 -52.65 -28.43
C SER A 13 24.37 -51.31 -28.87
N ARG A 14 25.63 -51.15 -28.45
CA ARG A 14 26.83 -50.70 -29.22
C ARG A 14 26.82 -49.34 -29.94
N THR A 15 27.71 -48.42 -29.51
CA THR A 15 28.90 -48.01 -30.31
C THR A 15 29.94 -47.27 -29.44
N GLN A 16 31.21 -47.62 -29.62
CA GLN A 16 32.39 -46.95 -29.05
C GLN A 16 32.73 -45.66 -29.83
N ALA A 17 33.32 -44.67 -29.16
CA ALA A 17 34.41 -43.86 -29.73
C ALA A 17 35.20 -43.11 -28.63
N MET A 18 36.51 -43.32 -28.62
CA MET A 18 37.50 -42.60 -27.82
C MET A 18 37.91 -41.26 -28.47
N LEU A 19 38.62 -40.45 -27.67
CA LEU A 19 39.65 -39.44 -28.02
C LEU A 19 39.28 -37.94 -27.92
N SER A 20 39.74 -37.33 -26.82
CA SER A 20 40.81 -36.32 -26.78
C SER A 20 40.70 -35.07 -27.67
N LYS A 21 40.55 -33.88 -27.05
CA LYS A 21 41.57 -32.78 -26.98
C LYS A 21 40.95 -31.43 -26.59
N ASN A 22 41.73 -30.66 -25.82
CA ASN A 22 41.78 -29.20 -25.68
C ASN A 22 40.74 -28.46 -24.82
N VAL A 23 41.16 -28.14 -23.59
CA VAL A 23 40.63 -27.04 -22.77
C VAL A 23 41.67 -25.90 -22.76
N PRO A 24 41.35 -24.66 -23.17
CA PRO A 24 42.24 -23.53 -22.98
C PRO A 24 42.10 -22.96 -21.55
N ARG A 25 43.25 -22.74 -20.89
CA ARG A 25 43.35 -22.08 -19.59
C ARG A 25 42.96 -20.60 -19.69
N VAL A 26 41.95 -20.18 -18.92
CA VAL A 26 41.63 -18.77 -18.71
C VAL A 26 42.56 -18.21 -17.62
N SER A 27 43.22 -17.11 -17.95
CA SER A 27 44.14 -16.35 -17.08
C SER A 27 43.36 -15.59 -16.00
N LEU A 28 43.70 -15.83 -14.72
CA LEU A 28 43.21 -15.01 -13.60
C LEU A 28 43.84 -13.62 -13.66
N ARG A 29 43.03 -12.59 -13.95
CA ARG A 29 43.38 -11.21 -13.64
C ARG A 29 42.86 -10.86 -12.25
N ARG A 30 43.76 -10.33 -11.42
CA ARG A 30 43.52 -9.80 -10.07
C ARG A 30 42.31 -8.85 -10.06
N ALA A 31 41.32 -9.15 -9.23
CA ALA A 31 40.28 -8.20 -8.84
C ALA A 31 40.91 -7.11 -7.97
N GLY A 32 40.94 -5.88 -8.48
CA GLY A 32 41.16 -4.70 -7.65
C GLY A 32 39.92 -4.45 -6.80
N LEU A 33 40.10 -4.22 -5.49
CA LEU A 33 39.04 -3.70 -4.63
C LEU A 33 38.64 -2.31 -5.13
N LEU A 34 37.51 -2.22 -5.85
CA LEU A 34 36.80 -0.96 -6.00
C LEU A 34 35.96 -0.74 -4.75
N SER A 35 36.34 0.28 -3.98
CA SER A 35 35.55 0.87 -2.91
C SER A 35 34.23 1.38 -3.47
N LEU A 36 33.11 0.81 -3.01
CA LEU A 36 31.76 1.33 -3.24
C LEU A 36 31.55 2.57 -2.35
N ALA A 37 31.70 3.76 -2.95
CA ALA A 37 31.20 5.01 -2.37
C ALA A 37 29.67 5.13 -2.59
N PRO A 38 28.91 5.80 -1.70
CA PRO A 38 27.46 5.77 -1.70
C PRO A 38 26.88 6.74 -2.75
N ALA A 39 26.36 6.20 -3.85
CA ALA A 39 25.77 7.00 -4.93
C ALA A 39 24.29 7.39 -4.72
N GLN A 40 23.66 7.03 -3.60
CA GLN A 40 22.20 7.19 -3.41
C GLN A 40 21.77 8.41 -2.58
N ALA A 41 22.67 8.99 -1.78
CA ALA A 41 22.32 10.09 -0.87
C ALA A 41 22.24 11.49 -1.53
N SER A 42 22.94 11.72 -2.65
CA SER A 42 22.93 13.02 -3.33
C SER A 42 21.68 13.24 -4.19
N SER A 43 21.14 12.16 -4.77
CA SER A 43 19.94 12.21 -5.61
C SER A 43 18.67 12.47 -4.81
N CYS A 44 18.50 11.79 -3.66
CA CYS A 44 17.33 11.98 -2.79
C CYS A 44 17.24 13.39 -2.19
N ARG A 45 18.37 14.03 -1.86
CA ARG A 45 18.39 15.40 -1.34
C ARG A 45 17.93 16.44 -2.36
N HIS A 46 18.37 16.30 -3.61
CA HIS A 46 17.96 17.22 -4.69
C HIS A 46 16.46 17.08 -4.99
N PHE A 47 15.96 15.85 -5.03
CA PHE A 47 14.54 15.57 -5.23
C PHE A 47 13.65 16.18 -4.13
N SER A 48 14.00 15.98 -2.86
CA SER A 48 13.27 16.54 -1.72
C SER A 48 13.19 18.06 -1.77
N SER A 49 14.31 18.71 -2.07
CA SER A 49 14.37 20.18 -2.15
C SER A 49 13.52 20.75 -3.29
N ALA A 50 13.45 20.06 -4.43
CA ALA A 50 12.69 20.52 -5.59
C ALA A 50 11.17 20.49 -5.33
N PHE A 51 10.66 19.38 -4.78
CA PHE A 51 9.24 19.27 -4.41
C PHE A 51 8.82 20.33 -3.39
N LYS A 52 9.60 20.51 -2.32
CA LYS A 52 9.27 21.49 -1.26
C LYS A 52 9.18 22.91 -1.83
N ALA A 53 10.16 23.31 -2.65
CA ALA A 53 10.16 24.63 -3.28
C ALA A 53 8.97 24.83 -4.23
N GLU A 54 8.64 23.81 -5.05
CA GLU A 54 7.48 23.84 -5.94
C GLU A 54 6.16 24.01 -5.14
N TYR A 55 6.00 23.22 -4.08
CA TYR A 55 4.79 23.27 -3.25
C TYR A 55 4.66 24.59 -2.47
N GLU A 56 5.75 25.11 -1.91
CA GLU A 56 5.76 26.39 -1.19
C GLU A 56 5.44 27.57 -2.11
N ALA A 57 5.97 27.58 -3.35
CA ALA A 57 5.63 28.59 -4.34
C ALA A 57 4.12 28.58 -4.66
N HIS A 58 3.53 27.39 -4.83
CA HIS A 58 2.09 27.24 -5.02
C HIS A 58 1.26 27.73 -3.82
N VAL A 59 1.68 27.41 -2.60
CA VAL A 59 1.03 27.90 -1.37
C VAL A 59 1.03 29.44 -1.34
N GLN A 60 2.15 30.07 -1.68
CA GLN A 60 2.27 31.53 -1.71
C GLN A 60 1.39 32.15 -2.81
N GLU A 61 1.37 31.59 -4.02
CA GLU A 61 0.52 32.08 -5.12
C GLU A 61 -0.97 32.03 -4.73
N ARG A 62 -1.42 30.94 -4.12
CA ARG A 62 -2.80 30.78 -3.64
C ARG A 62 -3.13 31.76 -2.51
N ALA A 63 -2.18 31.98 -1.60
CA ALA A 63 -2.35 32.93 -0.51
C ALA A 63 -2.49 34.39 -0.99
N GLN A 64 -1.80 34.79 -2.08
CA GLN A 64 -1.92 36.13 -2.66
C GLN A 64 -3.34 36.46 -3.13
N ILE A 65 -4.12 35.45 -3.51
CA ILE A 65 -5.53 35.59 -3.90
C ILE A 65 -6.51 35.16 -2.80
N GLY A 66 -6.02 34.95 -1.56
CA GLY A 66 -6.83 34.59 -0.41
C GLY A 66 -7.44 33.17 -0.48
N LEU A 67 -6.86 32.28 -1.28
CA LEU A 67 -7.33 30.91 -1.43
C LEU A 67 -6.43 29.89 -0.72
N PRO A 68 -6.98 28.79 -0.21
CA PRO A 68 -6.17 27.70 0.31
C PRO A 68 -5.39 27.00 -0.81
N PRO A 69 -4.27 26.32 -0.48
CA PRO A 69 -3.56 25.45 -1.42
C PRO A 69 -4.50 24.41 -2.03
N GLN A 70 -4.29 24.09 -3.30
CA GLN A 70 -5.01 22.99 -3.95
C GLN A 70 -4.68 21.64 -3.28
N VAL A 71 -5.54 20.66 -3.48
CA VAL A 71 -5.27 19.26 -3.12
C VAL A 71 -4.07 18.74 -3.91
N LEU A 72 -3.45 17.67 -3.41
CA LEU A 72 -2.29 17.09 -4.06
C LEU A 72 -2.66 16.48 -5.41
N THR A 73 -1.81 16.72 -6.40
CA THR A 73 -1.80 15.95 -7.64
C THR A 73 -1.16 14.58 -7.40
N ALA A 74 -1.35 13.64 -8.33
CA ALA A 74 -0.69 12.33 -8.26
C ALA A 74 0.85 12.43 -8.20
N LYS A 75 1.44 13.42 -8.90
CA LYS A 75 2.88 13.71 -8.84
C LYS A 75 3.28 14.11 -7.41
N TRP A 76 2.62 15.11 -6.83
CA TRP A 76 2.93 15.56 -5.48
C TRP A 76 2.69 14.47 -4.44
N ALA A 77 1.64 13.66 -4.58
CA ALA A 77 1.41 12.51 -3.71
C ALA A 77 2.56 11.48 -3.80
N SER A 78 3.08 11.24 -4.99
CA SER A 78 4.23 10.34 -5.20
C SER A 78 5.50 10.91 -4.58
N ASP A 79 5.74 12.22 -4.72
CA ASP A 79 6.87 12.92 -4.12
C ASP A 79 6.79 12.86 -2.58
N VAL A 80 5.61 13.08 -2.01
CA VAL A 80 5.33 12.93 -0.57
C VAL A 80 5.59 11.51 -0.09
N VAL A 81 5.12 10.48 -0.81
CA VAL A 81 5.38 9.07 -0.46
C VAL A 81 6.87 8.74 -0.51
N ALA A 82 7.60 9.27 -1.49
CA ALA A 82 9.04 9.07 -1.57
C ALA A 82 9.78 9.69 -0.38
N LEU A 83 9.38 10.88 0.07
CA LEU A 83 9.90 11.50 1.28
C LEU A 83 9.62 10.66 2.53
N LEU A 84 8.37 10.21 2.70
CA LEU A 84 7.99 9.38 3.85
C LEU A 84 8.75 8.04 3.90
N LYS A 85 9.27 7.55 2.78
CA LYS A 85 10.09 6.34 2.72
C LYS A 85 11.58 6.60 2.99
N ASP A 86 12.04 7.85 2.89
CA ASP A 86 13.44 8.21 3.11
C ASP A 86 13.68 8.58 4.58
N PRO A 87 14.38 7.72 5.36
CA PRO A 87 14.63 7.95 6.78
C PRO A 87 15.59 9.12 7.04
N SER A 88 16.24 9.66 5.99
CA SER A 88 17.13 10.82 6.12
C SER A 88 16.44 12.16 5.85
N SER A 89 15.16 12.13 5.48
CA SER A 89 14.43 13.32 5.07
C SER A 89 13.65 13.95 6.21
N ASP A 90 13.57 15.29 6.23
CA ASP A 90 12.61 16.00 7.09
C ASP A 90 11.21 15.86 6.48
N SER A 91 10.50 14.85 6.97
CA SER A 91 9.18 14.40 6.51
C SER A 91 8.00 15.05 7.24
N SER A 92 8.22 16.03 8.12
CA SER A 92 7.14 16.67 8.88
C SER A 92 6.05 17.25 7.96
N LEU A 93 6.47 18.00 6.93
CA LEU A 93 5.59 18.51 5.88
C LEU A 93 4.92 17.36 5.10
N ALA A 94 5.68 16.33 4.70
CA ALA A 94 5.14 15.21 3.94
C ALA A 94 4.05 14.45 4.70
N LEU A 95 4.22 14.30 6.02
CA LEU A 95 3.24 13.66 6.90
C LEU A 95 1.96 14.49 7.04
N ASP A 96 2.07 15.82 7.15
CA ASP A 96 0.89 16.68 7.17
C ASP A 96 0.13 16.62 5.83
N LEU A 97 0.86 16.67 4.71
CA LEU A 97 0.28 16.67 3.37
C LEU A 97 -0.44 15.37 3.03
N ILE A 98 0.14 14.21 3.36
CA ILE A 98 -0.53 12.92 3.09
C ILE A 98 -1.81 12.77 3.92
N LYS A 99 -1.86 13.35 5.12
CA LYS A 99 -3.03 13.30 6.01
C LYS A 99 -4.14 14.23 5.54
N THR A 100 -3.80 15.47 5.16
CA THR A 100 -4.79 16.54 5.02
C THR A 100 -5.06 17.01 3.59
N ARG A 101 -4.16 16.72 2.63
CA ARG A 101 -4.21 17.31 1.28
C ARG A 101 -4.42 16.33 0.14
N VAL A 102 -4.53 15.04 0.39
CA VAL A 102 -4.93 14.07 -0.65
C VAL A 102 -6.47 14.03 -0.74
N PRO A 103 -7.06 14.16 -1.93
CA PRO A 103 -8.50 14.00 -2.09
C PRO A 103 -8.95 12.60 -1.64
N PRO A 104 -10.22 12.41 -1.22
CA PRO A 104 -10.76 11.08 -0.96
C PRO A 104 -11.21 10.40 -2.27
N GLY A 105 -11.70 9.16 -2.20
CA GLY A 105 -12.33 8.51 -3.33
C GLY A 105 -11.35 7.89 -4.35
N VAL A 106 -11.67 8.06 -5.63
CA VAL A 106 -11.01 7.39 -6.77
C VAL A 106 -10.15 8.35 -7.61
N ASP A 107 -9.63 9.41 -6.99
CA ASP A 107 -8.67 10.30 -7.64
C ASP A 107 -7.28 9.65 -7.75
N ASP A 108 -6.47 10.08 -8.72
CA ASP A 108 -5.14 9.53 -8.97
C ASP A 108 -4.20 9.72 -7.76
N ALA A 109 -4.30 10.83 -7.02
CA ALA A 109 -3.55 11.02 -5.78
C ALA A 109 -4.03 10.09 -4.66
N SER A 110 -5.33 9.80 -4.60
CA SER A 110 -5.91 8.83 -3.68
C SER A 110 -5.40 7.42 -3.96
N TYR A 111 -5.24 7.06 -5.22
CA TYR A 111 -4.63 5.78 -5.62
C TYR A 111 -3.22 5.63 -5.03
N VAL A 112 -2.38 6.66 -5.19
CA VAL A 112 -1.00 6.66 -4.67
C VAL A 112 -0.99 6.55 -3.14
N LYS A 113 -1.84 7.32 -2.44
CA LYS A 113 -1.97 7.25 -0.97
C LYS A 113 -2.44 5.87 -0.52
N ALA A 114 -3.52 5.35 -1.09
CA ALA A 114 -4.08 4.05 -0.71
C ALA A 114 -3.08 2.92 -0.94
N ALA A 115 -2.38 2.91 -2.07
CA ALA A 115 -1.36 1.90 -2.38
C ALA A 115 -0.21 1.93 -1.37
N PHE A 116 0.28 3.13 -1.02
CA PHE A 116 1.32 3.29 0.00
C PHE A 116 0.86 2.82 1.38
N LEU A 117 -0.31 3.25 1.85
CA LEU A 117 -0.83 2.86 3.16
C LEU A 117 -1.13 1.36 3.23
N ALA A 118 -1.63 0.75 2.15
CA ALA A 118 -1.83 -0.69 2.07
C ALA A 118 -0.52 -1.49 2.15
N ALA A 119 0.56 -0.99 1.52
CA ALA A 119 1.87 -1.61 1.63
C ALA A 119 2.44 -1.50 3.05
N VAL A 120 2.24 -0.35 3.72
CA VAL A 120 2.64 -0.16 5.13
C VAL A 120 1.85 -1.08 6.05
N SER A 121 0.52 -1.19 5.89
CA SER A 121 -0.30 -2.03 6.76
C SER A 121 0.06 -3.52 6.66
N LYS A 122 0.52 -3.97 5.49
CA LYS A 122 1.01 -5.34 5.26
C LYS A 122 2.47 -5.57 5.68
N GLY A 123 3.20 -4.51 6.01
CA GLY A 123 4.65 -4.57 6.30
C GLY A 123 5.53 -4.76 5.06
N GLU A 124 5.00 -4.55 3.86
CA GLU A 124 5.77 -4.58 2.60
C GLU A 124 6.66 -3.34 2.46
N VAL A 125 6.23 -2.22 3.04
CA VAL A 125 6.98 -0.96 3.15
C VAL A 125 7.06 -0.59 4.62
N THR A 126 8.24 -0.12 5.05
CA THR A 126 8.44 0.43 6.39
C THR A 126 8.81 1.90 6.31
N THR A 127 8.35 2.66 7.29
CA THR A 127 8.67 4.08 7.50
C THR A 127 8.62 4.37 9.00
N GLU A 128 9.42 5.31 9.46
CA GLU A 128 9.40 5.75 10.86
C GLU A 128 8.21 6.67 11.20
N HIS A 129 7.47 7.13 10.18
CA HIS A 129 6.42 8.14 10.35
C HIS A 129 5.00 7.57 10.46
N ILE A 130 4.75 6.39 9.88
CA ILE A 130 3.43 5.76 9.81
C ILE A 130 3.60 4.28 10.11
N ASP A 131 3.09 3.86 11.27
CA ASP A 131 3.03 2.44 11.61
C ASP A 131 1.82 1.75 10.95
N LYS A 132 1.71 0.43 11.09
CA LYS A 132 0.60 -0.34 10.52
C LYS A 132 -0.77 0.15 11.00
N LYS A 133 -0.89 0.54 12.26
CA LYS A 133 -2.15 0.96 12.87
C LYS A 133 -2.59 2.30 12.30
N GLU A 134 -1.68 3.26 12.24
CA GLU A 134 -1.91 4.56 11.64
C GLU A 134 -2.24 4.43 10.15
N ALA A 135 -1.59 3.51 9.43
CA ALA A 135 -1.93 3.24 8.03
C ALA A 135 -3.41 2.82 7.85
N ILE A 136 -3.93 1.95 8.73
CA ILE A 136 -5.34 1.55 8.73
C ILE A 136 -6.26 2.71 9.13
N ARG A 137 -5.88 3.54 10.11
CA ARG A 137 -6.66 4.75 10.46
C ARG A 137 -6.78 5.69 9.27
N LEU A 138 -5.68 5.97 8.59
CA LEU A 138 -5.64 6.86 7.42
C LEU A 138 -6.40 6.27 6.23
N LEU A 139 -6.37 4.96 6.01
CA LEU A 139 -7.22 4.30 5.03
C LEU A 139 -8.71 4.47 5.36
N GLY A 140 -9.09 4.40 6.64
CA GLY A 140 -10.48 4.59 7.09
C GLY A 140 -11.05 5.99 6.82
N GLU A 141 -10.19 7.00 6.68
CA GLU A 141 -10.59 8.40 6.45
C GLU A 141 -10.81 8.73 4.97
N MET A 142 -10.46 7.82 4.04
CA MET A 142 -10.53 8.07 2.59
C MET A 142 -11.94 7.95 1.99
N LEU A 143 -12.98 7.80 2.83
CA LEU A 143 -14.43 7.75 2.53
C LEU A 143 -14.92 6.56 1.67
N GLY A 144 -14.08 6.01 0.80
CA GLY A 144 -14.40 4.92 -0.12
C GLY A 144 -13.50 4.91 -1.35
N GLY A 145 -13.60 3.89 -2.20
CA GLY A 145 -12.74 3.72 -3.37
C GLY A 145 -11.51 2.87 -3.07
N TYR A 146 -10.31 3.37 -3.38
CA TYR A 146 -9.07 2.58 -3.31
C TYR A 146 -8.69 2.09 -1.90
N ASN A 147 -9.29 2.65 -0.85
CA ASN A 147 -9.06 2.25 0.54
C ASN A 147 -9.85 0.99 0.97
N VAL A 148 -10.94 0.65 0.27
CA VAL A 148 -11.88 -0.40 0.73
C VAL A 148 -11.23 -1.78 0.71
N ALA A 149 -10.66 -2.20 -0.42
CA ALA A 149 -10.03 -3.52 -0.52
C ALA A 149 -8.88 -3.73 0.50
N PRO A 150 -7.96 -2.76 0.71
CA PRO A 150 -6.99 -2.83 1.80
C PRO A 150 -7.61 -3.02 3.19
N LEU A 151 -8.68 -2.30 3.52
CA LEU A 151 -9.38 -2.43 4.80
C LEU A 151 -10.04 -3.80 4.96
N VAL A 152 -10.63 -4.36 3.90
CA VAL A 152 -11.21 -5.71 3.93
C VAL A 152 -10.13 -6.76 4.16
N VAL A 153 -8.97 -6.63 3.52
CA VAL A 153 -7.81 -7.51 3.76
C VAL A 153 -7.31 -7.40 5.20
N ALA A 154 -7.31 -6.20 5.78
CA ALA A 154 -6.86 -5.97 7.15
C ALA A 154 -7.73 -6.67 8.22
N LEU A 155 -8.94 -7.15 7.88
CA LEU A 155 -9.76 -7.98 8.77
C LEU A 155 -9.12 -9.35 9.08
N ASP A 156 -8.13 -9.78 8.30
CA ASP A 156 -7.43 -11.05 8.51
C ASP A 156 -6.25 -10.94 9.48
N ASP A 157 -5.79 -9.73 9.81
CA ASP A 157 -4.66 -9.49 10.72
C ASP A 157 -5.17 -9.04 12.11
N PRO A 158 -5.09 -9.90 13.14
CA PRO A 158 -5.57 -9.56 14.49
C PRO A 158 -4.93 -8.30 15.09
N GLU A 159 -3.74 -7.89 14.64
CA GLU A 159 -3.04 -6.69 15.11
C GLU A 159 -3.81 -5.41 14.75
N VAL A 160 -4.41 -5.37 13.55
CA VAL A 160 -5.03 -4.18 12.97
C VAL A 160 -6.51 -4.33 12.64
N ALA A 161 -7.04 -5.56 12.66
CA ALA A 161 -8.43 -5.85 12.36
C ALA A 161 -9.42 -5.02 13.20
N PRO A 162 -9.22 -4.74 14.51
CA PRO A 162 -10.12 -3.85 15.26
C PRO A 162 -10.25 -2.44 14.65
N LEU A 163 -9.16 -1.89 14.09
CA LEU A 163 -9.18 -0.58 13.41
C LEU A 163 -9.87 -0.67 12.04
N ALA A 164 -9.68 -1.78 11.33
CA ALA A 164 -10.37 -2.03 10.07
C ALA A 164 -11.89 -2.19 10.28
N VAL A 165 -12.31 -2.85 11.37
CA VAL A 165 -13.72 -2.93 11.78
C VAL A 165 -14.27 -1.54 12.03
N GLU A 166 -13.58 -0.70 12.80
CA GLU A 166 -14.03 0.68 13.07
C GLU A 166 -14.23 1.48 11.77
N ALA A 167 -13.27 1.39 10.85
CA ALA A 167 -13.30 2.08 9.56
C ALA A 167 -14.44 1.58 8.66
N LEU A 168 -14.52 0.27 8.43
CA LEU A 168 -15.53 -0.33 7.55
C LEU A 168 -16.95 -0.15 8.09
N SER A 169 -17.14 -0.22 9.41
CA SER A 169 -18.43 0.00 10.07
C SER A 169 -19.03 1.38 9.80
N LYS A 170 -18.19 2.39 9.53
CA LYS A 170 -18.58 3.78 9.19
C LYS A 170 -18.58 4.04 7.68
N THR A 171 -18.07 3.11 6.87
CA THR A 171 -17.92 3.26 5.42
C THR A 171 -19.22 2.89 4.71
N ILE A 172 -19.82 3.86 4.02
CA ILE A 172 -21.09 3.66 3.30
C ILE A 172 -20.83 3.25 1.84
N LEU A 173 -19.72 3.70 1.25
CA LEU A 173 -19.36 3.52 -0.16
C LEU A 173 -18.75 2.13 -0.42
N MET A 174 -19.39 1.07 0.08
CA MET A 174 -18.92 -0.32 0.01
C MET A 174 -19.27 -1.02 -1.31
N PHE A 175 -20.36 -0.62 -1.98
CA PHE A 175 -20.84 -1.24 -3.23
C PHE A 175 -20.77 -2.78 -3.22
N ASP A 176 -20.04 -3.39 -4.15
CA ASP A 176 -19.89 -4.86 -4.24
C ASP A 176 -18.88 -5.42 -3.25
N SER A 177 -17.95 -4.60 -2.71
CA SER A 177 -16.98 -5.06 -1.70
C SER A 177 -17.62 -5.47 -0.36
N LYS A 178 -18.92 -5.19 -0.16
CA LYS A 178 -19.68 -5.80 0.94
C LYS A 178 -19.74 -7.33 0.85
N PHE A 179 -19.74 -7.88 -0.38
CA PHE A 179 -19.76 -9.33 -0.59
C PHE A 179 -18.45 -9.98 -0.14
N ASP A 180 -17.31 -9.30 -0.31
CA ASP A 180 -16.02 -9.77 0.21
C ASP A 180 -16.03 -9.87 1.75
N VAL A 181 -16.66 -8.92 2.43
CA VAL A 181 -16.84 -8.95 3.89
C VAL A 181 -17.82 -10.07 4.30
N GLU A 182 -18.92 -10.24 3.57
CA GLU A 182 -19.88 -11.32 3.80
C GLU A 182 -19.24 -12.70 3.63
N GLU A 183 -18.41 -12.90 2.61
CA GLU A 183 -17.67 -14.13 2.37
C GLU A 183 -16.70 -14.44 3.52
N LYS A 184 -15.95 -13.44 3.99
CA LYS A 184 -15.09 -13.59 5.17
C LYS A 184 -15.87 -13.95 6.43
N MET A 185 -17.02 -13.33 6.65
CA MET A 185 -17.91 -13.66 7.77
C MET A 185 -18.37 -15.12 7.67
N LYS A 186 -18.84 -15.56 6.49
CA LYS A 186 -19.28 -16.95 6.25
C LYS A 186 -18.14 -17.96 6.41
N ALA A 187 -16.90 -17.56 6.15
CA ALA A 187 -15.69 -18.35 6.41
C ALA A 187 -15.27 -18.37 7.90
N GLY A 188 -15.99 -17.67 8.79
CA GLY A 188 -15.75 -17.69 10.24
C GLY A 188 -14.90 -16.54 10.78
N ASN A 189 -14.60 -15.51 9.98
CA ASN A 189 -13.87 -14.33 10.46
C ASN A 189 -14.75 -13.50 11.43
N ALA A 190 -14.37 -13.47 12.70
CA ALA A 190 -15.11 -12.76 13.75
C ALA A 190 -15.12 -11.23 13.59
N PHE A 191 -14.11 -10.64 12.95
CA PHE A 191 -14.07 -9.21 12.66
C PHE A 191 -14.99 -8.85 11.50
N ALA A 192 -15.03 -9.67 10.45
CA ALA A 192 -15.99 -9.50 9.35
C ALA A 192 -17.44 -9.60 9.85
N LYS A 193 -17.71 -10.51 10.80
CA LYS A 193 -19.00 -10.60 11.47
C LYS A 193 -19.37 -9.29 12.19
N GLN A 194 -18.46 -8.68 12.94
CA GLN A 194 -18.69 -7.39 13.61
C GLN A 194 -19.04 -6.27 12.62
N VAL A 195 -18.37 -6.22 11.46
CA VAL A 195 -18.69 -5.24 10.41
C VAL A 195 -20.12 -5.43 9.89
N MET A 196 -20.50 -6.67 9.58
CA MET A 196 -21.85 -6.99 9.10
C MET A 196 -22.94 -6.67 10.14
N GLU A 197 -22.69 -6.98 11.41
CA GLU A 197 -23.59 -6.64 12.52
C GLU A 197 -23.73 -5.12 12.68
N SER A 198 -22.61 -4.37 12.66
CA SER A 198 -22.64 -2.91 12.71
C SER A 198 -23.42 -2.29 11.56
N TRP A 199 -23.32 -2.84 10.35
CA TRP A 199 -24.11 -2.36 9.21
C TRP A 199 -25.61 -2.67 9.38
N ALA A 200 -25.94 -3.85 9.88
CA ALA A 200 -27.33 -4.26 10.14
C ALA A 200 -27.99 -3.38 11.23
N GLU A 201 -27.22 -2.97 12.24
CA GLU A 201 -27.65 -2.06 13.31
C GLU A 201 -27.62 -0.58 12.90
N ALA A 202 -27.27 -0.28 11.65
CA ALA A 202 -27.10 1.07 11.13
C ALA A 202 -26.12 1.93 11.96
N GLY A 203 -25.04 1.32 12.48
CA GLY A 203 -24.03 2.00 13.31
C GLY A 203 -23.41 3.24 12.66
N TRP A 204 -23.28 3.24 11.33
CA TRP A 204 -22.82 4.41 10.54
C TRP A 204 -23.75 5.64 10.64
N PHE A 205 -25.02 5.43 10.99
CA PHE A 205 -26.02 6.46 11.17
C PHE A 205 -26.24 6.78 12.65
N THR A 206 -26.45 5.76 13.49
CA THR A 206 -26.82 5.91 14.90
C THR A 206 -25.68 6.45 15.77
N SER A 207 -24.42 6.34 15.33
CA SER A 207 -23.27 6.93 16.02
C SER A 207 -23.10 8.44 15.81
N LYS A 208 -23.83 9.05 14.87
CA LYS A 208 -23.73 10.49 14.58
C LYS A 208 -24.59 11.30 15.56
N PRO A 209 -24.17 12.53 15.93
CA PRO A 209 -24.99 13.42 16.73
C PRO A 209 -26.35 13.67 16.07
N THR A 210 -27.41 13.70 16.87
CA THR A 210 -28.73 14.08 16.40
C THR A 210 -28.76 15.56 16.01
N VAL A 211 -29.59 15.91 15.04
CA VAL A 211 -29.83 17.30 14.66
C VAL A 211 -30.39 18.06 15.88
N PRO A 212 -29.78 19.17 16.32
CA PRO A 212 -30.34 20.03 17.36
C PRO A 212 -31.75 20.51 17.01
N GLU A 213 -32.64 20.57 18.00
CA GLU A 213 -34.02 21.05 17.79
C GLU A 213 -34.10 22.54 17.40
N LYS A 214 -33.06 23.32 17.73
CA LYS A 214 -32.97 24.75 17.42
C LYS A 214 -31.56 25.14 17.03
N TYR A 215 -31.45 25.94 15.98
CA TYR A 215 -30.23 26.66 15.62
C TYR A 215 -30.43 28.16 15.91
N SER A 216 -29.39 28.81 16.44
CA SER A 216 -29.34 30.28 16.58
C SER A 216 -28.24 30.79 15.66
N LEU A 217 -28.56 31.82 14.87
CA LEU A 217 -27.63 32.51 13.99
C LEU A 217 -26.85 33.58 14.76
#